data_AF-A0A9P1DVI7-F1
#
_entry.id   AF-A0A9P1DVI7-F1
#
_cell.length_a   1.000
_cell.length_b   1.000
_cell.length_c   1.000
_cell.angle_alpha   90.00
_cell.angle_beta   90.00
_cell.angle_gamma   90.00
#
_symmetry.space_group_name_H-M   'P 1'
#
loop_
_entity.id
_entity.type
_entity.pdbx_description
1 polymer ?
#
loop_
_entity_poly.entity_id
_entity_poly.type
_entity_poly.pdbx_seq_one_letter_code
_entity_poly.pdbx_strand_id
1 'polypeptide(L)'
;MCCRRFRETVTDEDGDHVPLIKTWAADLFFGILIVVSALLLGVDIELSLQQINTFKDVLFWIEFGFLVMFVVELIMRVWVDGCKYFLFFPNLLDTFIIGCSVVEYIVIAAVGDDVEISALSLMRIFRLLRILRVIRLIRVCPKLYRICTSLVAAVRAVSWVFLLLFVFMYISALSCTVLLSNSQVPLIRDNFGGVFPSLYIHFVILTVEGFPELVAAIAEESGWLWYIYFCCYILFTNVMVMNTVTGVICQTVVSQGSADPGAKAQCFKEFDKLKEVVLDCMLLEGLSYDVHDEMSFEVFQQVMRNPGVRASFDAVEVCLDLEEEQLFNIIDENGDGKLSFEEFFLSLWRLRGSKERLHSLLVQSDIVHTHKRMRDRVAQMSEDLQACSSQECEMRGCQILDCFSCFWQKLALLVLTLCHSFCPNFMLHVPREHTLLGDFGALDYLSWLHA
;
A
#
# COMPACT_ATOMS: atom_id res chain seq x y z
N MET A 1 -0.84 26.54 18.09
CA MET A 1 0.09 27.53 18.70
C MET A 1 0.14 27.46 20.24
N CYS A 2 -0.15 26.33 20.91
CA CYS A 2 -0.44 26.36 22.37
C CYS A 2 0.46 25.53 23.32
N CYS A 3 1.57 24.93 22.90
CA CYS A 3 2.50 24.27 23.85
C CYS A 3 3.96 24.53 23.45
N ARG A 4 4.50 25.69 23.83
CA ARG A 4 5.90 26.06 23.51
C ARG A 4 6.70 26.61 24.69
N ARG A 5 6.26 26.40 25.93
CA ARG A 5 6.90 26.99 27.11
C ARG A 5 7.33 25.90 28.09
N PHE A 6 8.64 25.85 28.35
CA PHE A 6 9.40 24.86 29.13
C PHE A 6 9.61 23.50 28.47
N ARG A 7 10.63 23.42 27.61
CA ARG A 7 11.30 22.17 27.26
C ARG A 7 12.62 22.18 28.01
N GLU A 8 12.70 21.49 29.15
CA GLU A 8 14.00 21.13 29.73
C GLU A 8 14.68 20.18 28.74
N THR A 9 15.59 20.75 27.94
CA THR A 9 16.35 20.02 26.92
C THR A 9 17.68 19.60 27.50
N VAL A 10 17.99 18.31 27.38
CA VAL A 10 19.33 17.79 27.64
C VAL A 10 20.04 17.65 26.29
N THR A 11 21.33 17.93 26.27
CA THR A 11 22.19 17.67 25.10
C THR A 11 22.41 16.17 24.98
N ASP A 12 21.99 15.59 23.86
CA ASP A 12 22.28 14.20 23.50
C ASP A 12 23.78 13.99 23.21
N GLU A 13 24.24 12.75 23.09
CA GLU A 13 25.65 12.41 22.79
C GLU A 13 26.13 13.02 21.44
N ASP A 14 25.19 13.31 20.54
CA ASP A 14 25.42 13.97 19.24
C ASP A 14 25.37 15.52 19.30
N GLY A 15 25.15 16.11 20.48
CA GLY A 15 25.08 17.57 20.70
C GLY A 15 23.71 18.22 20.46
N ASP A 16 22.69 17.42 20.11
CA ASP A 16 21.33 17.92 19.87
C ASP A 16 20.51 18.10 21.16
N HIS A 17 19.72 19.18 21.23
CA HIS A 17 18.85 19.47 22.37
C HIS A 17 17.54 18.66 22.29
N VAL A 18 17.52 17.50 22.94
CA VAL A 18 16.35 16.63 23.04
C VAL A 18 15.63 16.79 24.38
N PRO A 19 14.28 16.72 24.43
CA PRO A 19 13.56 16.70 25.71
C PRO A 19 13.98 15.47 26.53
N LEU A 20 14.19 15.63 27.85
CA LEU A 20 14.69 14.58 28.76
C LEU A 20 13.98 13.22 28.59
N ILE A 21 12.66 13.24 28.39
CA ILE A 21 11.82 12.04 28.24
C ILE A 21 12.10 11.24 26.96
N LYS A 22 12.79 11.82 25.98
CA LYS A 22 13.17 11.16 24.71
C LYS A 22 14.60 10.60 24.73
N THR A 23 15.31 10.74 25.84
CA THR A 23 16.64 10.16 25.97
C THR A 23 16.57 8.64 26.08
N TRP A 24 17.58 7.95 25.56
CA TRP A 24 17.69 6.49 25.68
C TRP A 24 17.69 6.02 27.13
N ALA A 25 18.22 6.84 28.05
CA ALA A 25 18.24 6.56 29.48
C ALA A 25 16.83 6.57 30.09
N ALA A 26 15.97 7.51 29.69
CA ALA A 26 14.57 7.53 30.12
C ALA A 26 13.80 6.32 29.60
N ASP A 27 13.97 5.98 28.32
CA ASP A 27 13.34 4.80 27.72
C ASP A 27 13.81 3.50 28.39
N LEU A 28 15.10 3.37 28.73
CA LEU A 28 15.65 2.24 29.46
C LEU A 28 15.08 2.16 30.88
N PHE A 29 15.01 3.28 31.59
CA PHE A 29 14.48 3.35 32.96
C PHE A 29 13.03 2.88 33.02
N PHE A 30 12.14 3.48 32.21
CA PHE A 30 10.73 3.07 32.14
C PHE A 30 10.57 1.64 31.61
N GLY A 31 11.45 1.22 30.71
CA GLY A 31 11.53 -0.16 30.24
C GLY A 31 11.77 -1.17 31.37
N ILE A 32 12.75 -0.89 32.24
CA ILE A 32 13.03 -1.73 33.42
C ILE A 32 11.83 -1.75 34.36
N LEU A 33 11.19 -0.59 34.61
CA LEU A 33 9.99 -0.53 35.45
C LEU A 33 8.84 -1.39 34.89
N ILE A 34 8.63 -1.41 33.58
CA ILE A 34 7.60 -2.25 32.93
C ILE A 34 7.91 -3.74 33.15
N VAL A 35 9.16 -4.15 32.98
CA VAL A 35 9.58 -5.55 33.19
C VAL A 35 9.39 -5.96 34.65
N VAL A 36 9.83 -5.12 35.60
CA VAL A 36 9.66 -5.40 37.04
C VAL A 36 8.20 -5.45 37.42
N SER A 37 7.37 -4.51 36.92
CA SER A 37 5.92 -4.51 37.15
C SER A 37 5.24 -5.77 36.60
N ALA A 38 5.66 -6.26 35.43
CA ALA A 38 5.13 -7.50 34.85
C ALA A 38 5.52 -8.75 35.68
N LEU A 39 6.75 -8.81 36.20
CA LEU A 39 7.18 -9.90 37.08
C LEU A 39 6.42 -9.90 38.40
N LEU A 40 6.22 -8.72 39.00
CA LEU A 40 5.45 -8.57 40.24
C LEU A 40 3.98 -8.96 40.07
N LEU A 41 3.38 -8.66 38.91
CA LEU A 41 2.03 -9.13 38.59
C LEU A 41 1.93 -10.66 38.59
N GLY A 42 2.96 -11.36 38.09
CA GLY A 42 3.02 -12.82 38.15
C GLY A 42 3.06 -13.34 39.59
N VAL A 43 3.83 -12.68 40.45
CA VAL A 43 3.89 -13.00 41.89
C VAL A 43 2.55 -12.72 42.58
N ASP A 44 1.88 -11.60 42.27
CA ASP A 44 0.56 -11.27 42.81
C ASP A 44 -0.48 -12.36 42.49
N ILE A 45 -0.48 -12.84 41.24
CA ILE A 45 -1.39 -13.89 40.80
C ILE A 45 -1.14 -15.18 41.58
N GLU A 46 0.12 -15.60 41.73
CA GLU A 46 0.47 -16.82 42.47
C GLU A 46 0.10 -16.73 43.95
N LEU A 47 0.45 -15.63 44.63
CA LEU A 47 0.09 -15.41 46.04
C LEU A 47 -1.43 -15.33 46.24
N SER A 48 -2.15 -14.78 45.27
CA SER A 48 -3.61 -14.73 45.26
C SER A 48 -4.23 -16.12 45.16
N LEU A 49 -3.65 -17.02 44.35
CA LEU A 49 -4.08 -18.42 44.25
C LEU A 49 -3.81 -19.20 45.55
N GLN A 50 -2.65 -18.98 46.17
CA GLN A 50 -2.27 -19.63 47.43
C GLN A 50 -2.97 -19.05 48.67
N GLN A 51 -3.81 -18.01 48.50
CA GLN A 51 -4.51 -17.31 49.59
C GLN A 51 -3.58 -16.75 50.68
N ILE A 52 -2.32 -16.45 50.33
CA ILE A 52 -1.36 -15.85 51.26
C ILE A 52 -1.59 -14.33 51.28
N ASN A 53 -2.15 -13.82 52.37
CA ASN A 53 -2.53 -12.40 52.47
C ASN A 53 -1.44 -11.49 53.05
N THR A 54 -0.39 -12.05 53.67
CA THR A 54 0.61 -11.29 54.44
C THR A 54 1.34 -10.21 53.65
N PHE A 55 1.54 -10.42 52.34
CA PHE A 55 2.27 -9.49 51.46
C PHE A 55 1.38 -8.73 50.49
N LYS A 56 0.07 -8.99 50.46
CA LYS A 56 -0.84 -8.41 49.46
C LYS A 56 -0.94 -6.89 49.56
N ASP A 57 -1.04 -6.35 50.78
CA ASP A 57 -1.11 -4.90 50.98
C ASP A 57 0.16 -4.19 50.52
N VAL A 58 1.33 -4.77 50.81
CA VAL A 58 2.62 -4.23 50.38
C VAL A 58 2.73 -4.25 48.86
N LEU A 59 2.35 -5.36 48.24
CA LEU A 59 2.39 -5.51 46.79
C LEU A 59 1.42 -4.54 46.10
N PHE A 60 0.22 -4.34 46.66
CA PHE A 60 -0.76 -3.37 46.17
C PHE A 60 -0.19 -1.94 46.13
N TRP A 61 0.48 -1.50 47.20
CA TRP A 61 1.11 -0.17 47.24
C TRP A 61 2.28 -0.04 46.25
N ILE A 62 3.05 -1.11 46.06
CA ILE A 62 4.12 -1.15 45.06
C ILE A 62 3.54 -1.01 43.65
N GLU A 63 2.50 -1.77 43.31
CA GLU A 63 1.82 -1.70 42.01
C GLU A 63 1.18 -0.33 41.77
N PHE A 64 0.58 0.26 42.79
CA PHE A 64 0.05 1.62 42.72
C PHE A 64 1.17 2.63 42.44
N GLY A 65 2.33 2.48 43.08
CA GLY A 65 3.52 3.28 42.80
C GLY A 65 3.98 3.20 41.34
N PHE A 66 4.03 1.99 40.76
CA PHE A 66 4.32 1.82 39.33
C PHE A 66 3.28 2.51 38.44
N LEU A 67 1.99 2.39 38.76
CA LEU A 67 0.93 3.06 38.00
C LEU A 67 1.11 4.58 38.00
N VAL A 68 1.38 5.18 39.16
CA VAL A 68 1.63 6.63 39.27
C VAL A 68 2.83 7.03 38.39
N MET A 69 3.93 6.28 38.45
CA MET A 69 5.11 6.52 37.61
C MET A 69 4.77 6.47 36.11
N PHE A 70 3.99 5.47 35.67
CA PHE A 70 3.57 5.34 34.26
C PHE A 70 2.59 6.44 33.83
N VAL A 71 1.69 6.89 34.71
CA VAL A 71 0.80 8.03 34.43
C VAL A 71 1.62 9.31 34.25
N VAL A 72 2.60 9.54 35.13
CA VAL A 72 3.51 10.69 35.01
C VAL A 72 4.30 10.64 33.70
N GLU A 73 4.87 9.48 33.36
CA GLU A 73 5.54 9.26 32.08
C GLU A 73 4.65 9.59 30.88
N LEU A 74 3.42 9.05 30.88
CA LEU A 74 2.45 9.26 29.82
C LEU A 74 2.11 10.74 29.65
N ILE A 75 1.85 11.45 30.75
CA ILE A 75 1.57 12.89 30.74
C ILE A 75 2.76 13.65 30.14
N MET A 76 3.99 13.35 30.57
CA MET A 76 5.20 13.99 30.04
C MET A 76 5.36 13.76 28.54
N ARG A 77 5.13 12.54 28.04
CA ARG A 77 5.24 12.23 26.60
C ARG A 77 4.16 12.90 25.77
N VAL A 78 2.92 12.88 26.25
CA VAL A 78 1.79 13.57 25.59
C VAL A 78 2.03 15.08 25.57
N TRP A 79 2.63 15.66 26.60
CA TRP A 79 2.97 17.08 26.63
C TRP A 79 4.04 17.46 25.60
N VAL A 80 5.02 16.58 25.36
CA VAL A 80 6.10 16.82 24.39
C VAL A 80 5.64 16.62 22.94
N ASP A 81 4.88 15.56 22.67
CA ASP A 81 4.48 15.17 21.31
C ASP A 81 3.08 15.68 20.90
N GLY A 82 2.28 16.13 21.87
CA GLY A 82 0.91 16.58 21.67
C GLY A 82 0.02 15.49 21.07
N CYS A 83 -0.95 15.89 20.23
CA CYS A 83 -1.87 14.95 19.59
C CYS A 83 -1.19 13.93 18.66
N LYS A 84 0.05 14.19 18.21
CA LYS A 84 0.80 13.25 17.37
C LYS A 84 1.15 11.96 18.12
N TYR A 85 1.22 12.01 19.45
CA TYR A 85 1.48 10.84 20.29
C TYR A 85 0.49 9.70 20.02
N PHE A 86 -0.80 10.03 19.85
CA PHE A 86 -1.88 9.05 19.66
C PHE A 86 -1.97 8.46 18.25
N LEU A 87 -1.26 9.03 17.27
CA LEU A 87 -1.22 8.48 15.91
C LEU A 87 -0.36 7.20 15.83
N PHE A 88 0.53 6.99 16.80
CA PHE A 88 1.37 5.79 16.85
C PHE A 88 0.69 4.67 17.64
N PHE A 89 0.49 3.50 17.03
CA PHE A 89 -0.29 2.41 17.61
C PHE A 89 0.23 1.93 18.99
N PRO A 90 1.54 1.69 19.19
CA PRO A 90 2.07 1.33 20.51
C PRO A 90 1.78 2.36 21.60
N ASN A 91 1.81 3.65 21.28
CA ASN A 91 1.54 4.72 22.22
C ASN A 91 0.04 4.80 22.57
N LEU A 92 -0.83 4.60 21.57
CA LEU A 92 -2.28 4.54 21.77
C LEU A 92 -2.66 3.35 22.67
N LEU A 93 -2.09 2.18 22.39
CA LEU A 93 -2.29 0.96 23.17
C LEU A 93 -1.81 1.14 24.62
N ASP A 94 -0.63 1.74 24.81
CA ASP A 94 -0.10 2.01 26.15
C ASP A 94 -1.00 2.99 26.93
N THR A 95 -1.48 4.06 26.27
CA THR A 95 -2.44 5.01 26.87
C THR A 95 -3.72 4.30 27.30
N PHE A 96 -4.26 3.43 26.44
CA PHE A 96 -5.47 2.66 26.75
C PHE A 96 -5.25 1.76 27.98
N ILE A 97 -4.14 1.04 28.03
CA ILE A 97 -3.83 0.15 29.16
C ILE A 97 -3.64 0.95 30.46
N ILE A 98 -2.95 2.11 30.42
CA ILE A 98 -2.81 3.00 31.59
C ILE A 98 -4.18 3.51 32.03
N GLY A 99 -5.03 3.94 31.09
CA GLY A 99 -6.41 4.37 31.37
C GLY A 99 -7.25 3.28 32.04
N CYS A 100 -7.23 2.05 31.50
CA CYS A 100 -7.92 0.90 32.11
C CYS A 100 -7.40 0.62 33.52
N SER A 101 -6.09 0.75 33.75
CA SER A 101 -5.49 0.53 35.08
C SER A 101 -5.94 1.61 36.07
N VAL A 102 -6.01 2.88 35.66
CA VAL A 102 -6.52 3.95 36.52
C VAL A 102 -7.99 3.72 36.87
N VAL A 103 -8.82 3.36 35.89
CA VAL A 103 -10.24 3.04 36.12
C VAL A 103 -10.38 1.85 37.09
N GLU A 104 -9.58 0.80 36.91
CA GLU A 104 -9.54 -0.35 37.82
C GLU A 104 -9.28 0.08 39.27
N TYR A 105 -8.24 0.87 39.53
CA TYR A 105 -7.95 1.35 40.89
C TYR A 105 -9.04 2.27 41.46
N ILE A 106 -9.65 3.13 40.63
CA ILE A 106 -10.78 3.96 41.06
C ILE A 106 -11.98 3.09 41.45
N VAL A 107 -12.28 2.06 40.65
CA VAL A 107 -13.38 1.13 40.93
C VAL A 107 -13.11 0.36 42.23
N ILE A 108 -11.89 -0.16 42.42
CA ILE A 108 -11.51 -0.85 43.66
C ILE A 108 -11.67 0.08 44.88
N ALA A 109 -11.22 1.33 44.78
CA ALA A 109 -11.32 2.30 45.86
C ALA A 109 -12.75 2.76 46.15
N ALA A 110 -13.60 2.90 45.13
CA ALA A 110 -14.96 3.40 45.26
C ALA A 110 -15.95 2.32 45.74
N VAL A 111 -15.70 1.07 45.40
CA VAL A 111 -16.64 -0.03 45.63
C VAL A 111 -16.45 -0.68 47.00
N GLY A 112 -15.25 -0.64 47.60
CA GLY A 112 -14.98 -1.27 48.89
C GLY A 112 -15.23 -2.80 48.88
N ASP A 113 -15.06 -3.47 50.02
CA ASP A 113 -15.29 -4.93 50.14
C ASP A 113 -16.79 -5.33 50.10
N ASP A 114 -17.71 -4.36 50.18
CA ASP A 114 -19.15 -4.61 50.23
C ASP A 114 -19.79 -4.51 48.83
N VAL A 115 -19.84 -5.64 48.13
CA VAL A 115 -20.31 -5.65 46.73
C VAL A 115 -21.27 -6.79 46.41
N GLU A 116 -22.46 -6.40 45.94
CA GLU A 116 -23.48 -7.28 45.38
C GLU A 116 -23.00 -8.05 44.13
N ILE A 117 -23.60 -9.23 43.94
CA ILE A 117 -23.22 -10.30 43.01
C ILE A 117 -23.04 -9.83 41.55
N SER A 118 -23.73 -8.77 41.12
CA SER A 118 -23.64 -8.20 39.76
C SER A 118 -22.30 -7.50 39.48
N ALA A 119 -21.72 -6.83 40.47
CA ALA A 119 -20.45 -6.13 40.32
C ALA A 119 -19.24 -7.09 40.43
N LEU A 120 -19.43 -8.33 40.91
CA LEU A 120 -18.41 -9.38 40.87
C LEU A 120 -18.02 -9.81 39.45
N SER A 121 -18.95 -9.70 38.48
CA SER A 121 -18.69 -10.04 37.08
C SER A 121 -17.83 -8.98 36.39
N LEU A 122 -18.11 -7.69 36.62
CA LEU A 122 -17.33 -6.58 36.08
C LEU A 122 -15.94 -6.48 36.74
N MET A 123 -15.87 -6.68 38.06
CA MET A 123 -14.62 -6.81 38.82
C MET A 123 -13.72 -7.92 38.26
N ARG A 124 -14.30 -9.02 37.74
CA ARG A 124 -13.56 -10.10 37.10
C ARG A 124 -12.91 -9.66 35.80
N ILE A 125 -13.60 -8.85 35.00
CA ILE A 125 -13.07 -8.32 33.74
C ILE A 125 -11.93 -7.34 34.02
N PHE A 126 -12.09 -6.40 34.96
CA PHE A 126 -11.01 -5.48 35.35
C PHE A 126 -9.77 -6.22 35.86
N ARG A 127 -9.96 -7.29 36.66
CA ARG A 127 -8.88 -8.20 37.09
C ARG A 127 -8.18 -8.96 35.96
N LEU A 128 -8.78 -9.07 34.77
CA LEU A 128 -8.12 -9.63 33.59
C LEU A 128 -7.40 -8.53 32.79
N LEU A 129 -7.92 -7.29 32.80
CA LEU A 129 -7.29 -6.16 32.12
C LEU A 129 -5.91 -5.82 32.68
N ARG A 130 -5.64 -6.07 33.96
CA ARG A 130 -4.28 -5.93 34.53
C ARG A 130 -3.23 -6.81 33.83
N ILE A 131 -3.61 -7.95 33.25
CA ILE A 131 -2.70 -8.82 32.47
C ILE A 131 -2.27 -8.13 31.18
N LEU A 132 -3.12 -7.27 30.60
CA LEU A 132 -2.76 -6.49 29.41
C LEU A 132 -1.58 -5.55 29.65
N ARG A 133 -1.24 -5.21 30.90
CA ARG A 133 -0.06 -4.41 31.25
C ARG A 133 1.24 -5.06 30.75
N VAL A 134 1.29 -6.40 30.62
CA VAL A 134 2.44 -7.12 30.03
C VAL A 134 2.65 -6.76 28.56
N ILE A 135 1.59 -6.39 27.83
CA ILE A 135 1.66 -5.99 26.42
C ILE A 135 2.48 -4.70 26.24
N ARG A 136 2.64 -3.89 27.30
CA ARG A 136 3.52 -2.70 27.27
C ARG A 136 4.98 -3.04 26.96
N LEU A 137 5.42 -4.29 27.15
CA LEU A 137 6.73 -4.75 26.71
C LEU A 137 6.98 -4.56 25.21
N ILE A 138 5.91 -4.56 24.39
CA ILE A 138 6.01 -4.27 22.95
C ILE A 138 6.57 -2.87 22.70
N ARG A 139 6.26 -1.90 23.57
CA ARG A 139 6.74 -0.52 23.48
C ARG A 139 8.23 -0.40 23.81
N VAL A 140 8.71 -1.19 24.78
CA VAL A 140 10.10 -1.18 25.27
C VAL A 140 11.04 -1.90 24.33
N CYS A 141 10.54 -2.89 23.60
CA CYS A 141 11.32 -3.73 22.71
C CYS A 141 10.97 -3.44 21.25
N PRO A 142 11.66 -2.50 20.57
CA PRO A 142 11.44 -2.19 19.16
C PRO A 142 11.53 -3.43 18.25
N LYS A 143 12.40 -4.38 18.61
CA LYS A 143 12.51 -5.68 17.91
C LYS A 143 11.22 -6.50 18.03
N LEU A 144 10.61 -6.55 19.21
CA LEU A 144 9.34 -7.24 19.44
C LEU A 144 8.21 -6.56 18.66
N TYR A 145 8.15 -5.23 18.68
CA TYR A 145 7.19 -4.48 17.87
C TYR A 145 7.33 -4.80 16.38
N ARG A 146 8.55 -4.82 15.83
CA ARG A 146 8.80 -5.19 14.43
C ARG A 146 8.27 -6.60 14.13
N ILE A 147 8.54 -7.58 15.00
CA ILE A 147 8.02 -8.95 14.86
C ILE A 147 6.49 -8.97 14.88
N CYS A 148 5.85 -8.25 15.80
CA CYS A 148 4.39 -8.14 15.85
C CYS A 148 3.83 -7.50 14.58
N THR A 149 4.44 -6.42 14.07
CA THR A 149 3.98 -5.78 12.83
C THR A 149 4.14 -6.69 11.61
N SER A 150 5.21 -7.48 11.53
CA SER A 150 5.37 -8.47 10.46
C SER A 150 4.36 -9.61 10.58
N LEU A 151 4.01 -10.03 11.81
CA LEU A 151 2.99 -11.04 12.02
C LEU A 151 1.61 -10.54 11.60
N VAL A 152 1.25 -9.30 11.94
CA VAL A 152 -0.01 -8.67 11.49
C VAL A 152 -0.04 -8.54 9.97
N ALA A 153 1.08 -8.18 9.33
CA ALA A 153 1.18 -8.13 7.88
C ALA A 153 0.96 -9.51 7.24
N ALA A 154 1.54 -10.57 7.82
CA ALA A 154 1.34 -11.94 7.37
C ALA A 154 -0.13 -12.36 7.52
N VAL A 155 -0.74 -12.13 8.69
CA VAL A 155 -2.16 -12.42 8.95
C VAL A 155 -3.06 -11.68 7.95
N ARG A 156 -2.76 -10.41 7.64
CA ARG A 156 -3.52 -9.62 6.66
C ARG A 156 -3.48 -10.22 5.26
N ALA A 157 -2.38 -10.84 4.88
CA ALA A 157 -2.26 -11.43 3.56
C ALA A 157 -3.09 -12.71 3.40
N VAL A 158 -3.22 -13.47 4.48
CA VAL A 158 -4.02 -14.70 4.50
C VAL A 158 -5.41 -14.53 5.09
N SER A 159 -5.81 -13.31 5.46
CA SER A 159 -7.09 -13.04 6.14
C SER A 159 -8.29 -13.49 5.31
N TRP A 160 -8.21 -13.41 3.98
CA TRP A 160 -9.26 -13.87 3.08
C TRP A 160 -9.43 -15.38 3.09
N VAL A 161 -8.33 -16.14 3.20
CA VAL A 161 -8.38 -17.60 3.30
C VAL A 161 -8.95 -18.01 4.65
N PHE A 162 -8.55 -17.34 5.74
CA PHE A 162 -9.15 -17.55 7.06
C PHE A 162 -10.65 -17.22 7.08
N LEU A 163 -11.08 -16.15 6.41
CA LEU A 163 -12.49 -15.81 6.29
C LEU A 163 -13.27 -16.89 5.54
N LEU A 164 -12.74 -17.37 4.41
CA LEU A 164 -13.35 -18.46 3.63
C LEU A 164 -13.45 -19.75 4.46
N LEU A 165 -12.38 -20.10 5.18
CA LEU A 165 -12.34 -21.24 6.09
C LEU A 165 -13.37 -21.11 7.22
N PHE A 166 -13.50 -19.93 7.82
CA PHE A 166 -14.49 -19.65 8.85
C PHE A 166 -15.92 -19.78 8.32
N VAL A 167 -16.22 -19.24 7.14
CA VAL A 167 -17.54 -19.36 6.50
C VAL A 167 -17.85 -20.84 6.22
N PHE A 168 -16.91 -21.60 5.68
CA PHE A 168 -17.09 -23.03 5.44
C PHE A 168 -17.35 -23.80 6.75
N MET A 169 -16.54 -23.56 7.78
CA MET A 169 -16.70 -24.15 9.11
C MET A 169 -18.07 -23.79 9.72
N TYR A 170 -18.52 -22.55 9.57
CA TYR A 170 -19.81 -22.09 10.07
C TYR A 170 -20.98 -22.78 9.35
N ILE A 171 -20.91 -22.95 8.03
CA ILE A 171 -21.94 -23.67 7.25
C ILE A 171 -22.00 -25.14 7.69
N SER A 172 -20.85 -25.80 7.86
CA SER A 172 -20.78 -27.18 8.37
C SER A 172 -21.36 -27.30 9.78
N ALA A 173 -20.99 -26.39 10.68
CA ALA A 173 -21.52 -26.33 12.04
C ALA A 173 -23.04 -26.13 12.06
N LEU A 174 -23.58 -25.22 11.26
CA LEU A 174 -25.03 -25.02 11.11
C LEU A 174 -25.71 -26.29 10.60
N SER A 175 -25.14 -26.93 9.58
CA SER A 175 -25.71 -28.14 8.97
C SER A 175 -25.81 -29.27 9.99
N CYS A 176 -24.73 -29.54 10.73
CA CYS A 176 -24.74 -30.54 11.79
C CYS A 176 -25.67 -30.17 12.95
N THR A 177 -25.76 -28.89 13.35
CA THR A 177 -26.70 -28.46 14.39
C THR A 177 -28.14 -28.77 13.98
N VAL A 178 -28.54 -28.44 12.75
CA VAL A 178 -29.90 -28.69 12.25
C VAL A 178 -30.21 -30.19 12.19
N LEU A 179 -29.23 -31.01 11.80
CA LEU A 179 -29.43 -32.45 11.59
C LEU A 179 -29.28 -33.29 12.86
N LEU A 180 -28.44 -32.88 13.81
CA LEU A 180 -28.02 -33.69 14.97
C LEU A 180 -28.44 -33.12 16.34
N SER A 181 -29.01 -31.91 16.39
CA SER A 181 -29.39 -31.26 17.67
C SER A 181 -30.37 -32.06 18.52
N ASN A 182 -31.22 -32.89 17.90
CA ASN A 182 -32.24 -33.70 18.59
C ASN A 182 -31.76 -35.14 18.90
N SER A 183 -30.46 -35.43 18.75
CA SER A 183 -29.88 -36.73 19.06
C SER A 183 -30.10 -37.13 20.53
N GLN A 184 -30.33 -38.43 20.76
CA GLN A 184 -30.45 -38.97 22.12
C GLN A 184 -29.09 -39.30 22.75
N VAL A 185 -28.02 -39.30 21.95
CA VAL A 185 -26.66 -39.62 22.40
C VAL A 185 -26.05 -38.37 23.05
N PRO A 186 -25.63 -38.43 24.34
CA PRO A 186 -25.06 -37.27 25.04
C PRO A 186 -23.86 -36.66 24.32
N LEU A 187 -22.96 -37.51 23.79
CA LEU A 187 -21.78 -37.07 23.05
C LEU A 187 -22.13 -36.21 21.83
N ILE A 188 -23.21 -36.53 21.11
CA ILE A 188 -23.64 -35.78 19.94
C ILE A 188 -24.38 -34.52 20.36
N ARG A 189 -25.26 -34.62 21.36
CA ARG A 189 -26.04 -33.47 21.86
C ARG A 189 -25.16 -32.39 22.49
N ASP A 190 -24.12 -32.76 23.25
CA ASP A 190 -23.25 -31.79 23.90
C ASP A 190 -22.39 -31.02 22.88
N ASN A 191 -22.05 -31.66 21.75
CA ASN A 191 -21.27 -31.06 20.67
C ASN A 191 -22.12 -30.36 19.60
N PHE A 192 -23.35 -30.84 19.32
CA PHE A 192 -24.21 -30.34 18.23
C PHE A 192 -25.56 -29.74 18.69
N GLY A 193 -25.78 -29.63 19.99
CA GLY A 193 -27.01 -29.07 20.57
C GLY A 193 -27.20 -27.56 20.36
N GLY A 194 -26.16 -26.87 19.90
CA GLY A 194 -26.24 -25.46 19.55
C GLY A 194 -25.15 -25.04 18.56
N VAL A 195 -25.33 -23.89 17.93
CA VAL A 195 -24.41 -23.42 16.88
C VAL A 195 -22.99 -23.18 17.40
N PHE A 196 -22.83 -22.63 18.61
CA PHE A 196 -21.50 -22.37 19.19
C PHE A 196 -20.74 -23.64 19.58
N PRO A 197 -21.34 -24.62 20.29
CA PRO A 197 -20.73 -25.95 20.47
C PRO A 197 -20.36 -26.61 19.14
N SER A 198 -21.26 -26.55 18.15
CA SER A 198 -21.01 -27.11 16.81
C SER A 198 -19.82 -26.44 16.13
N LEU A 199 -19.68 -25.12 16.26
CA LEU A 199 -18.56 -24.38 15.70
C LEU A 199 -17.24 -24.77 16.37
N TYR A 200 -17.26 -24.91 17.70
CA TYR A 200 -16.10 -25.34 18.49
C TYR A 200 -15.65 -26.75 18.12
N ILE A 201 -16.57 -27.72 18.05
CA ILE A 201 -16.20 -29.10 17.69
C ILE A 201 -15.69 -29.20 16.25
N HIS A 202 -16.22 -28.41 15.31
CA HIS A 202 -15.68 -28.34 13.94
C HIS A 202 -14.26 -27.76 13.93
N PHE A 203 -13.96 -26.76 14.75
CA PHE A 203 -12.59 -26.26 14.92
C PHE A 203 -11.64 -27.34 15.48
N VAL A 204 -12.10 -28.18 16.41
CA VAL A 204 -11.32 -29.31 16.95
C VAL A 204 -11.12 -30.41 15.88
N ILE A 205 -12.16 -30.73 15.09
CA ILE A 205 -12.04 -31.70 13.99
C ILE A 205 -11.10 -31.19 12.90
N LEU A 206 -11.03 -29.86 12.69
CA LEU A 206 -10.07 -29.24 11.77
C LEU A 206 -8.62 -29.54 12.16
N THR A 207 -8.29 -29.69 13.46
CA THR A 207 -6.96 -30.10 13.93
C THR A 207 -6.76 -31.63 13.92
N VAL A 208 -7.74 -32.39 13.41
CA VAL A 208 -7.72 -33.86 13.33
C VAL A 208 -7.69 -34.50 14.73
N GLU A 209 -8.24 -33.83 15.73
CA GLU A 209 -8.34 -34.33 17.10
C GLU A 209 -9.74 -34.87 17.40
N GLY A 210 -9.82 -36.01 18.11
CA GLY A 210 -11.07 -36.55 18.66
C GLY A 210 -12.16 -36.98 17.66
N PHE A 211 -11.94 -36.84 16.35
CA PHE A 211 -12.95 -37.12 15.34
C PHE A 211 -13.36 -38.60 15.21
N PRO A 212 -12.52 -39.64 15.41
CA PRO A 212 -12.93 -41.02 15.12
C PRO A 212 -14.10 -41.49 16.00
N GLU A 213 -14.06 -41.17 17.30
CA GLU A 213 -15.10 -41.55 18.26
C GLU A 213 -16.41 -40.79 17.99
N LEU A 214 -16.31 -39.48 17.76
CA LEU A 214 -17.47 -38.64 17.47
C LEU A 214 -18.16 -39.05 16.16
N VAL A 215 -17.38 -39.26 15.09
CA VAL A 215 -17.92 -39.65 13.78
C VAL A 215 -18.51 -41.06 13.83
N ALA A 216 -17.91 -41.99 14.57
CA ALA A 216 -18.47 -43.32 14.78
C ALA A 216 -19.84 -43.26 15.46
N ALA A 217 -19.96 -42.50 16.56
CA ALA A 217 -21.24 -42.31 17.26
C ALA A 217 -22.32 -41.70 16.34
N ILE A 218 -21.97 -40.70 15.54
CA ILE A 218 -22.90 -40.08 14.58
C ILE A 218 -23.32 -41.08 13.50
N ALA A 219 -22.38 -41.87 12.99
CA ALA A 219 -22.65 -42.84 11.94
C ALA A 219 -23.50 -44.02 12.44
N GLU A 220 -23.36 -44.41 13.70
CA GLU A 220 -24.20 -45.42 14.35
C GLU A 220 -25.66 -44.94 14.50
N GLU A 221 -25.88 -43.67 14.86
CA GLU A 221 -27.23 -43.13 15.02
C GLU A 221 -27.88 -42.71 13.70
N SER A 222 -27.12 -42.07 12.81
CA SER A 222 -27.65 -41.34 11.64
C SER A 222 -27.19 -41.91 10.29
N GLY A 223 -26.44 -43.01 10.29
CA GLY A 223 -26.05 -43.77 9.10
C GLY A 223 -24.63 -43.50 8.57
N TRP A 224 -24.12 -44.42 7.75
CA TRP A 224 -22.73 -44.46 7.30
C TRP A 224 -22.28 -43.26 6.44
N LEU A 225 -23.21 -42.50 5.83
CA LEU A 225 -22.87 -41.33 5.00
C LEU A 225 -22.12 -40.24 5.79
N TRP A 226 -22.28 -40.21 7.12
CA TRP A 226 -21.55 -39.28 7.98
C TRP A 226 -20.04 -39.54 8.01
N TYR A 227 -19.59 -40.78 7.79
CA TYR A 227 -18.16 -41.06 7.58
C TYR A 227 -17.62 -40.33 6.36
N ILE A 228 -18.36 -40.36 5.24
CA ILE A 228 -17.95 -39.66 4.01
C ILE A 228 -17.94 -38.15 4.26
N TYR A 229 -19.00 -37.61 4.86
CA TYR A 229 -19.11 -36.18 5.14
C TYR A 229 -17.91 -35.65 5.93
N PHE A 230 -17.57 -36.27 7.07
CA PHE A 230 -16.47 -35.81 7.91
C PHE A 230 -15.10 -36.05 7.26
N CYS A 231 -14.91 -37.15 6.51
CA CYS A 231 -13.69 -37.35 5.72
C CYS A 231 -13.50 -36.26 4.66
N CYS A 232 -14.57 -35.89 3.93
CA CYS A 232 -14.54 -34.80 2.96
C CYS A 232 -14.28 -33.45 3.64
N TYR A 233 -14.91 -33.19 4.78
CA TYR A 233 -14.68 -32.00 5.59
C TYR A 233 -13.20 -31.86 5.97
N ILE A 234 -12.63 -32.89 6.60
CA ILE A 234 -11.23 -32.91 7.05
C ILE A 234 -10.27 -32.73 5.89
N LEU A 235 -10.51 -33.42 4.76
CA LEU A 235 -9.66 -33.30 3.58
C LEU A 235 -9.70 -31.88 3.01
N PHE A 236 -10.89 -31.29 2.92
CA PHE A 236 -11.07 -29.95 2.40
C PHE A 236 -10.45 -28.87 3.32
N THR A 237 -10.69 -28.95 4.63
CA THR A 237 -10.13 -27.98 5.60
C THR A 237 -8.62 -28.08 5.69
N ASN A 238 -8.05 -29.29 5.71
CA ASN A 238 -6.60 -29.45 5.74
C ASN A 238 -5.93 -28.94 4.45
N VAL A 239 -6.54 -29.17 3.28
CA VAL A 239 -6.05 -28.57 2.03
C VAL A 239 -6.11 -27.04 2.09
N MET A 240 -7.19 -26.45 2.62
CA MET A 240 -7.27 -24.98 2.80
C MET A 240 -6.20 -24.44 3.77
N VAL A 241 -5.98 -25.11 4.90
CA VAL A 241 -4.95 -24.72 5.88
C VAL A 241 -3.56 -24.83 5.24
N MET A 242 -3.26 -25.91 4.52
CA MET A 242 -1.98 -26.07 3.82
C MET A 242 -1.79 -24.99 2.74
N ASN A 243 -2.84 -24.66 1.98
CA ASN A 243 -2.80 -23.57 1.00
C ASN A 243 -2.53 -22.21 1.66
N THR A 244 -2.98 -22.02 2.90
CA THR A 244 -2.70 -20.81 3.71
C THR A 244 -1.21 -20.73 4.07
N VAL A 245 -0.61 -21.83 4.53
CA VAL A 245 0.82 -21.91 4.87
C VAL A 245 1.68 -21.62 3.63
N THR A 246 1.37 -22.25 2.50
CA THR A 246 2.05 -21.97 1.23
C THR A 246 1.89 -20.52 0.81
N GLY A 247 0.71 -19.92 1.00
CA GLY A 247 0.46 -18.50 0.74
C GLY A 247 1.38 -17.56 1.54
N VAL A 248 1.56 -17.81 2.84
CA VAL A 248 2.47 -17.02 3.69
C VAL A 248 3.93 -17.19 3.25
N ILE A 249 4.34 -18.43 2.95
CA ILE A 249 5.72 -18.72 2.51
C ILE A 249 5.99 -18.03 1.17
N CYS A 250 5.09 -18.16 0.20
CA CYS A 250 5.20 -17.50 -1.10
C CYS A 250 5.26 -15.99 -0.95
N GLN A 251 4.43 -15.39 -0.09
CA GLN A 251 4.48 -13.96 0.14
C GLN A 251 5.81 -13.53 0.77
N THR A 252 6.37 -14.32 1.68
CA THR A 252 7.68 -14.04 2.29
C THR A 252 8.76 -14.03 1.21
N VAL A 253 8.78 -15.04 0.33
CA VAL A 253 9.72 -15.13 -0.80
C VAL A 253 9.54 -13.97 -1.78
N VAL A 254 8.30 -13.64 -2.15
CA VAL A 254 8.00 -12.51 -3.05
C VAL A 254 8.41 -11.18 -2.41
N SER A 255 8.18 -10.99 -1.12
CA SER A 255 8.55 -9.76 -0.40
C SER A 255 10.07 -9.58 -0.30
N GLN A 256 10.82 -10.66 -0.12
CA GLN A 256 12.29 -10.64 -0.17
C GLN A 256 12.81 -10.40 -1.60
N GLY A 257 12.10 -10.88 -2.62
CA GLY A 257 12.50 -10.72 -4.02
C GLY A 257 12.15 -9.38 -4.66
N SER A 258 11.17 -8.63 -4.14
CA SER A 258 10.60 -7.46 -4.85
C SER A 258 10.86 -6.08 -4.24
N ALA A 259 11.25 -5.95 -2.98
CA ALA A 259 11.77 -4.70 -2.44
C ALA A 259 12.31 -4.91 -1.03
N ASP A 260 13.61 -4.77 -0.86
CA ASP A 260 14.10 -4.22 0.40
C ASP A 260 13.89 -2.70 0.33
N PRO A 261 12.87 -2.11 0.99
CA PRO A 261 12.70 -0.67 1.05
C PRO A 261 13.92 0.03 1.68
N GLY A 262 14.71 -0.68 2.49
CA GLY A 262 16.02 -0.23 2.96
C GLY A 262 17.02 -0.10 1.82
N ALA A 263 17.12 -1.11 0.94
CA ALA A 263 17.99 -1.04 -0.24
C ALA A 263 17.60 0.07 -1.22
N LYS A 264 16.29 0.34 -1.42
CA LYS A 264 15.84 1.49 -2.23
C LYS A 264 16.23 2.83 -1.60
N ALA A 265 16.01 3.00 -0.30
CA ALA A 265 16.36 4.24 0.40
C ALA A 265 17.88 4.46 0.50
N GLN A 266 18.65 3.39 0.68
CA GLN A 266 20.11 3.42 0.69
C GLN A 266 20.66 3.70 -0.72
N CYS A 267 20.05 3.13 -1.76
CA CYS A 267 20.34 3.45 -3.15
C CYS A 267 20.11 4.93 -3.48
N PHE A 268 18.99 5.52 -3.03
CA PHE A 268 18.74 6.96 -3.22
C PHE A 268 19.84 7.82 -2.57
N LYS A 269 20.28 7.47 -1.36
CA LYS A 269 21.38 8.17 -0.69
C LYS A 269 22.73 8.04 -1.39
N GLU A 270 23.03 6.86 -1.94
CA GLU A 270 24.25 6.65 -2.74
C GLU A 270 24.19 7.45 -4.04
N PHE A 271 23.01 7.58 -4.64
CA PHE A 271 22.80 8.36 -5.85
C PHE A 271 22.87 9.88 -5.65
N ASP A 272 22.32 10.40 -4.56
CA ASP A 272 22.44 11.83 -4.23
C ASP A 272 23.91 12.23 -4.05
N LYS A 273 24.72 11.35 -3.43
CA LYS A 273 26.18 11.55 -3.33
C LYS A 273 26.88 11.50 -4.68
N LEU A 274 26.49 10.59 -5.57
CA LEU A 274 27.03 10.53 -6.94
C LEU A 274 26.75 11.84 -7.68
N LYS A 275 25.54 12.40 -7.52
CA LYS A 275 25.13 13.67 -8.12
C LYS A 275 26.01 14.83 -7.65
N GLU A 276 26.30 14.90 -6.36
CA GLU A 276 27.21 15.90 -5.79
C GLU A 276 28.64 15.76 -6.33
N VAL A 277 29.19 14.54 -6.36
CA VAL A 277 30.56 14.30 -6.85
C VAL A 277 30.74 14.69 -8.32
N VAL A 278 29.79 14.31 -9.18
CA VAL A 278 29.84 14.64 -10.60
C VAL A 278 29.74 16.15 -10.80
N LEU A 279 28.85 16.83 -10.06
CA LEU A 279 28.70 18.28 -10.13
C LEU A 279 29.97 19.01 -9.67
N ASP A 280 30.59 18.56 -8.57
CA ASP A 280 31.85 19.11 -8.07
C ASP A 280 33.00 18.90 -9.08
N CYS A 281 33.07 17.74 -9.73
CA CYS A 281 34.07 17.47 -10.78
C CYS A 281 33.88 18.39 -12.00
N MET A 282 32.64 18.61 -12.44
CA MET A 282 32.35 19.52 -13.56
C MET A 282 32.75 20.96 -13.23
N LEU A 283 32.52 21.42 -12.00
CA LEU A 283 32.89 22.76 -11.54
C LEU A 283 34.42 22.96 -11.44
N LEU A 284 35.17 21.92 -11.03
CA LEU A 284 36.63 21.97 -10.88
C LEU A 284 37.38 22.05 -12.22
N GLU A 285 36.81 21.53 -13.30
CA GLU A 285 37.41 21.62 -14.65
C GLU A 285 37.16 22.97 -15.34
N GLY A 286 36.51 23.92 -14.67
CA GLY A 286 36.28 25.27 -15.19
C GLY A 286 35.18 25.36 -16.25
N LEU A 287 34.38 24.31 -16.40
CA LEU A 287 33.18 24.30 -17.22
C LEU A 287 32.07 25.05 -16.46
N SER A 288 31.65 26.21 -16.96
CA SER A 288 30.50 26.94 -16.41
C SER A 288 29.22 26.21 -16.83
N TYR A 289 28.89 25.16 -16.10
CA TYR A 289 27.72 24.34 -16.41
C TYR A 289 26.54 24.78 -15.54
N ASP A 290 25.51 25.34 -16.16
CA ASP A 290 24.25 25.61 -15.48
C ASP A 290 23.42 24.32 -15.46
N VAL A 291 22.59 24.08 -14.44
CA VAL A 291 21.80 22.84 -14.30
C VAL A 291 20.76 22.66 -15.44
N HIS A 292 20.63 23.67 -16.31
CA HIS A 292 19.76 23.70 -17.48
C HIS A 292 20.52 23.63 -18.81
N ASP A 293 21.85 23.53 -18.79
CA ASP A 293 22.64 23.41 -20.01
C ASP A 293 22.70 21.95 -20.49
N GLU A 294 22.89 21.76 -21.79
CA GLU A 294 22.92 20.45 -22.45
C GLU A 294 24.37 20.00 -22.70
N MET A 295 24.69 18.72 -22.47
CA MET A 295 26.07 18.21 -22.42
C MET A 295 26.40 17.64 -23.78
N SER A 296 27.34 18.26 -24.48
CA SER A 296 27.85 17.70 -25.73
C SER A 296 28.72 16.47 -25.46
N PHE A 297 28.89 15.63 -26.47
CA PHE A 297 29.75 14.45 -26.41
C PHE A 297 31.19 14.74 -25.94
N GLU A 298 31.73 15.91 -26.31
CA GLU A 298 33.07 16.35 -25.94
C GLU A 298 33.19 16.61 -24.42
N VAL A 299 32.15 17.21 -23.82
CA VAL A 299 32.08 17.45 -22.37
C VAL A 299 31.89 16.14 -21.62
N PHE A 300 31.02 15.25 -22.13
CA PHE A 300 30.84 13.92 -21.59
C PHE A 300 32.16 13.14 -21.54
N GLN A 301 32.96 13.22 -22.61
CA GLN A 301 34.28 12.58 -22.65
C GLN A 301 35.25 13.15 -21.60
N GLN A 302 35.22 14.45 -21.32
CA GLN A 302 36.03 15.06 -20.26
C GLN A 302 35.60 14.56 -18.88
N VAL A 303 34.29 14.54 -18.61
CA VAL A 303 33.70 14.02 -17.37
C VAL A 303 34.09 12.55 -17.13
N MET A 304 34.10 11.73 -18.18
CA MET A 304 34.46 10.30 -18.10
C MET A 304 35.97 10.04 -17.95
N ARG A 305 36.81 11.04 -18.20
CA ARG A 305 38.25 10.99 -17.92
C ARG A 305 38.58 11.30 -16.46
N ASN A 306 37.68 11.93 -15.73
CA ASN A 306 37.89 12.26 -14.33
C ASN A 306 37.88 10.97 -13.46
N PRO A 307 38.95 10.69 -12.70
CA PRO A 307 39.05 9.47 -11.90
C PRO A 307 38.02 9.41 -10.77
N GLY A 308 37.58 10.55 -10.23
CA GLY A 308 36.53 10.59 -9.20
C GLY A 308 35.18 10.14 -9.73
N VAL A 309 34.83 10.57 -10.95
CA VAL A 309 33.60 10.19 -11.62
C VAL A 309 33.62 8.69 -11.97
N ARG A 310 34.71 8.20 -12.56
CA ARG A 310 34.86 6.76 -12.86
C ARG A 310 34.76 5.88 -11.61
N ALA A 311 35.40 6.28 -10.51
CA ALA A 311 35.32 5.54 -9.25
C ALA A 311 33.90 5.51 -8.70
N SER A 312 33.14 6.59 -8.87
CA SER A 312 31.76 6.69 -8.39
C SER A 312 30.79 5.88 -9.27
N PHE A 313 31.04 5.81 -10.58
CA PHE A 313 30.30 4.93 -11.50
C PHE A 313 30.57 3.45 -11.20
N ASP A 314 31.83 3.11 -10.90
CA ASP A 314 32.21 1.74 -10.53
C ASP A 314 31.56 1.30 -9.20
N ALA A 315 31.44 2.23 -8.25
CA ALA A 315 30.74 2.02 -6.97
C ALA A 315 29.23 1.76 -7.14
N VAL A 316 28.63 2.25 -8.23
CA VAL A 316 27.20 2.03 -8.58
C VAL A 316 27.05 0.84 -9.55
N GLU A 317 28.13 0.10 -9.83
CA GLU A 317 28.14 -1.07 -10.71
C GLU A 317 27.67 -0.77 -12.15
N VAL A 318 27.97 0.42 -12.66
CA VAL A 318 27.75 0.76 -14.08
C VAL A 318 28.92 0.21 -14.91
N CYS A 319 28.62 -0.50 -16.00
CA CYS A 319 29.66 -1.02 -16.89
C CYS A 319 30.34 0.13 -17.67
N LEU A 320 31.65 0.30 -17.46
CA LEU A 320 32.50 1.28 -18.15
C LEU A 320 33.38 0.66 -19.25
N ASP A 321 33.18 -0.63 -19.55
CA ASP A 321 33.97 -1.38 -20.55
C ASP A 321 33.51 -1.14 -21.99
N LEU A 322 32.46 -0.34 -22.17
CA LEU A 322 31.96 0.11 -23.46
C LEU A 322 32.81 1.26 -24.01
N GLU A 323 32.83 1.40 -25.34
CA GLU A 323 33.36 2.60 -25.97
C GLU A 323 32.53 3.83 -25.54
N GLU A 324 33.20 4.96 -25.29
CA GLU A 324 32.56 6.19 -24.78
C GLU A 324 31.41 6.67 -25.69
N GLU A 325 31.54 6.46 -27.00
CA GLU A 325 30.51 6.77 -28.01
C GLU A 325 29.28 5.84 -27.91
N GLN A 326 29.49 4.56 -27.64
CA GLN A 326 28.40 3.61 -27.44
C GLN A 326 27.66 3.90 -26.15
N LEU A 327 28.38 4.24 -25.08
CA LEU A 327 27.77 4.61 -23.81
C LEU A 327 26.98 5.92 -23.91
N PHE A 328 27.51 6.92 -24.64
CA PHE A 328 26.79 8.16 -24.90
C PHE A 328 25.49 7.91 -25.67
N ASN A 329 25.51 7.09 -26.72
CA ASN A 329 24.32 6.73 -27.50
C ASN A 329 23.28 5.90 -26.72
N ILE A 330 23.71 5.18 -25.67
CA ILE A 330 22.81 4.47 -24.75
C ILE A 330 22.14 5.46 -23.79
N ILE A 331 22.84 6.53 -23.41
CA ILE A 331 22.37 7.55 -22.47
C ILE A 331 21.51 8.62 -23.18
N ASP A 332 21.80 8.91 -24.45
CA ASP A 332 21.09 9.86 -25.33
C ASP A 332 19.78 9.25 -25.86
N GLU A 333 18.74 9.29 -25.03
CA GLU A 333 17.41 8.75 -25.36
C GLU A 333 16.67 9.60 -26.40
N ASN A 334 16.92 10.91 -26.41
CA ASN A 334 16.40 11.93 -27.35
C ASN A 334 17.11 11.88 -28.72
N GLY A 335 18.31 11.31 -28.81
CA GLY A 335 19.07 11.15 -30.04
C GLY A 335 19.41 12.49 -30.70
N ASP A 336 19.45 13.57 -29.92
CA ASP A 336 19.75 14.92 -30.42
C ASP A 336 21.24 15.26 -30.33
N GLY A 337 22.07 14.30 -29.88
CA GLY A 337 23.51 14.44 -29.75
C GLY A 337 23.92 15.25 -28.53
N LYS A 338 23.00 15.51 -27.59
CA LYS A 338 23.25 16.25 -26.37
C LYS A 338 22.55 15.59 -25.18
N LEU A 339 23.15 15.71 -24.00
CA LEU A 339 22.60 15.12 -22.79
C LEU A 339 22.23 16.20 -21.78
N SER A 340 20.95 16.36 -21.49
CA SER A 340 20.59 17.15 -20.31
C SER A 340 21.14 16.47 -19.04
N PHE A 341 21.39 17.26 -18.00
CA PHE A 341 21.81 16.72 -16.72
C PHE A 341 20.80 15.69 -16.20
N GLU A 342 19.49 15.93 -16.37
CA GLU A 342 18.46 14.99 -15.95
C GLU A 342 18.52 13.68 -16.74
N GLU A 343 18.69 13.72 -18.07
CA GLU A 343 18.84 12.52 -18.91
C GLU A 343 20.09 11.73 -18.54
N PHE A 344 21.23 12.40 -18.38
CA PHE A 344 22.47 11.76 -17.95
C PHE A 344 22.27 11.00 -16.63
N PHE A 345 21.67 11.61 -15.61
CA PHE A 345 21.45 10.97 -14.32
C PHE A 345 20.37 9.88 -14.34
N LEU A 346 19.27 10.10 -15.06
CA LEU A 346 18.18 9.14 -15.18
C LEU A 346 18.64 7.87 -15.91
N SER A 347 19.46 8.03 -16.94
CA SER A 347 20.08 6.93 -17.67
C SER A 347 21.07 6.17 -16.79
N LEU A 348 21.91 6.85 -16.00
CA LEU A 348 22.79 6.18 -15.04
C LEU A 348 22.03 5.35 -14.00
N TRP A 349 20.87 5.84 -13.54
CA TRP A 349 19.99 5.07 -12.67
C TRP A 349 19.50 3.78 -13.32
N ARG A 350 19.15 3.83 -14.61
CA ARG A 350 18.75 2.64 -15.39
C ARG A 350 19.90 1.67 -15.62
N LEU A 351 21.11 2.18 -15.76
CA LEU A 351 22.32 1.40 -16.04
C LEU A 351 22.95 0.75 -14.78
N ARG A 352 22.40 0.96 -13.58
CA ARG A 352 22.90 0.38 -12.33
C ARG A 352 22.88 -1.16 -12.34
N GLY A 353 23.94 -1.79 -11.82
CA GLY A 353 24.04 -3.26 -11.72
C GLY A 353 24.31 -3.96 -13.05
N SER A 354 24.79 -3.19 -14.03
CA SER A 354 25.07 -3.66 -15.38
C SER A 354 26.47 -4.22 -15.60
N LYS A 355 27.38 -3.99 -14.64
CA LYS A 355 28.79 -4.40 -14.70
C LYS A 355 29.00 -5.85 -15.16
N GLU A 356 28.11 -6.78 -14.77
CA GLU A 356 28.19 -8.21 -15.16
C GLU A 356 27.16 -8.64 -16.22
N ARG A 357 26.26 -7.74 -16.67
CA ARG A 357 25.10 -8.06 -17.52
C ARG A 357 24.99 -7.19 -18.77
N LEU A 358 26.13 -6.92 -19.41
CA LEU A 358 26.25 -6.07 -20.60
C LEU A 358 25.22 -6.39 -21.71
N HIS A 359 25.02 -7.66 -22.03
CA HIS A 359 24.08 -8.07 -23.08
C HIS A 359 22.61 -7.71 -22.77
N SER A 360 22.22 -7.70 -21.49
CA SER A 360 20.87 -7.32 -21.09
C SER A 360 20.63 -5.82 -21.27
N LEU A 361 21.67 -5.00 -21.08
CA LEU A 361 21.61 -3.56 -21.31
C LEU A 361 21.51 -3.21 -22.78
N LEU A 362 22.33 -3.85 -23.62
CA LEU A 362 22.31 -3.60 -25.07
C LEU A 362 20.92 -3.91 -25.65
N VAL A 363 20.30 -5.00 -25.19
CA VAL A 363 18.92 -5.34 -25.57
C VAL A 363 17.90 -4.31 -25.06
N GLN A 364 18.04 -3.82 -23.82
CA GLN A 364 17.15 -2.77 -23.31
C GLN A 364 17.29 -1.46 -24.09
N SER A 365 18.51 -1.06 -24.40
CA SER A 365 18.80 0.12 -25.23
C SER A 365 18.21 -0.03 -26.63
N ASP A 366 18.45 -1.17 -27.29
CA ASP A 366 17.88 -1.48 -28.60
C ASP A 366 16.34 -1.45 -28.58
N ILE A 367 15.71 -1.95 -27.52
CA ILE A 367 14.24 -1.90 -27.35
C ILE A 367 13.75 -0.45 -27.25
N VAL A 368 14.40 0.38 -26.44
CA VAL A 368 14.03 1.80 -26.26
C VAL A 368 14.19 2.56 -27.58
N HIS A 369 15.33 2.41 -28.25
CA HIS A 369 15.61 3.04 -29.55
C HIS A 369 14.65 2.58 -30.64
N THR A 370 14.34 1.28 -30.69
CA THR A 370 13.38 0.72 -31.65
C THR A 370 11.96 1.23 -31.37
N HIS A 371 11.55 1.30 -30.11
CA HIS A 371 10.25 1.79 -29.70
C HIS A 371 10.06 3.27 -30.07
N LYS A 372 11.11 4.08 -29.91
CA LYS A 372 11.08 5.49 -30.29
C LYS A 372 11.05 5.69 -31.81
N ARG A 373 11.89 4.97 -32.57
CA ARG A 373 11.80 4.96 -34.05
C ARG A 373 10.42 4.56 -34.54
N MET A 374 9.78 3.60 -33.88
CA MET A 374 8.40 3.24 -34.18
C MET A 374 7.43 4.39 -33.90
N ARG A 375 7.56 5.06 -32.75
CA ARG A 375 6.71 6.20 -32.38
C ARG A 375 6.83 7.35 -33.38
N ASP A 376 8.05 7.73 -33.75
CA ASP A 376 8.31 8.83 -34.68
C ASP A 376 7.75 8.52 -36.07
N ARG A 377 7.92 7.28 -36.54
CA ARG A 377 7.32 6.83 -37.81
C ARG A 377 5.79 6.84 -37.77
N VAL A 378 5.18 6.47 -36.64
CA VAL A 378 3.72 6.51 -36.46
C VAL A 378 3.22 7.97 -36.44
N ALA A 379 3.94 8.87 -35.78
CA ALA A 379 3.62 10.30 -35.77
C ALA A 379 3.72 10.91 -37.18
N GLN A 380 4.79 10.61 -37.91
CA GLN A 380 4.96 11.08 -39.28
C GLN A 380 3.90 10.51 -40.23
N MET A 381 3.57 9.23 -40.09
CA MET A 381 2.49 8.60 -40.87
C MET A 381 1.11 9.20 -40.54
N SER A 382 0.90 9.66 -39.30
CA SER A 382 -0.32 10.39 -38.89
C SER A 382 -0.39 11.77 -39.57
N GLU A 383 0.72 12.50 -39.62
CA GLU A 383 0.79 13.80 -40.31
C GLU A 383 0.59 13.64 -41.83
N ASP A 384 1.22 12.63 -42.44
CA ASP A 384 1.05 12.32 -43.86
C ASP A 384 -0.41 11.94 -44.19
N LEU A 385 -1.07 11.18 -43.31
CA LEU A 385 -2.50 10.85 -43.45
C LEU A 385 -3.40 12.08 -43.31
N GLN A 386 -3.09 12.99 -42.39
CA GLN A 386 -3.83 14.25 -42.25
C GLN A 386 -3.65 15.13 -43.49
N ALA A 387 -2.43 15.24 -44.01
CA ALA A 387 -2.13 15.97 -45.24
C ALA A 387 -2.87 15.38 -46.45
N CYS A 388 -2.84 14.05 -46.64
CA CYS A 388 -3.62 13.39 -47.69
C CYS A 388 -5.13 13.59 -47.53
N SER A 389 -5.65 13.57 -46.30
CA SER A 389 -7.08 13.81 -46.04
C SER A 389 -7.52 15.23 -46.42
N SER A 390 -6.68 16.24 -46.17
CA SER A 390 -6.96 17.62 -46.56
C SER A 390 -6.96 17.80 -48.08
N GLN A 391 -6.09 17.08 -48.79
CA GLN A 391 -5.96 17.12 -50.25
C GLN A 391 -7.12 16.39 -50.97
N GLU A 392 -7.63 15.28 -50.41
CA GLU A 392 -8.86 14.64 -50.89
C GLU A 392 -10.12 15.49 -50.63
N CYS A 393 -10.15 16.25 -49.53
CA CYS A 393 -11.25 17.16 -49.22
C CYS A 393 -11.33 18.34 -50.20
N GLU A 394 -10.19 18.92 -50.63
CA GLU A 394 -10.16 19.95 -51.67
C GLU A 394 -10.61 19.43 -53.05
N MET A 395 -10.19 18.22 -53.44
CA MET A 395 -10.59 17.65 -54.74
C MET A 395 -12.08 17.28 -54.81
N ARG A 396 -12.67 16.76 -53.72
CA ARG A 396 -14.11 16.43 -53.68
C ARG A 396 -15.00 17.67 -53.58
N GLY A 397 -14.54 18.73 -52.90
CA GLY A 397 -15.25 20.01 -52.83
C GLY A 397 -15.46 20.66 -54.19
N CYS A 398 -14.43 20.67 -55.06
CA CYS A 398 -14.52 21.23 -56.41
C CYS A 398 -15.51 20.46 -57.31
N GLN A 399 -15.52 19.12 -57.26
CA GLN A 399 -16.39 18.32 -58.14
C GLN A 399 -17.87 18.40 -57.77
N ILE A 400 -18.21 18.59 -56.49
CA ILE A 400 -19.60 18.64 -56.04
C ILE A 400 -20.25 20.01 -56.36
N LEU A 401 -19.51 21.11 -56.21
CA LEU A 401 -20.02 22.45 -56.52
C LEU A 401 -20.29 22.66 -58.03
N ASP A 402 -19.43 22.12 -58.90
CA ASP A 402 -19.63 22.20 -60.35
C ASP A 402 -20.81 21.34 -60.83
N CYS A 403 -21.02 20.17 -60.21
CA CYS A 403 -22.19 19.32 -60.49
C CYS A 403 -23.50 19.93 -59.99
N PHE A 404 -23.51 20.58 -58.82
CA PHE A 404 -24.71 21.25 -58.28
C PHE A 404 -25.12 22.45 -59.15
N SER A 405 -24.17 23.28 -59.59
CA SER A 405 -24.42 24.41 -60.50
C SER A 405 -25.07 23.95 -61.83
N CYS A 406 -24.53 22.88 -62.42
CA CYS A 406 -25.03 22.34 -63.69
C CYS A 406 -26.42 21.67 -63.56
N PHE A 407 -26.72 21.03 -62.43
CA PHE A 407 -28.03 20.45 -62.15
C PHE A 407 -29.12 21.53 -62.02
N TRP A 408 -28.86 22.59 -61.25
CA TRP A 408 -29.82 23.68 -61.05
C TRP A 408 -30.06 24.50 -62.32
N GLN A 409 -29.04 24.71 -63.16
CA GLN A 409 -29.24 25.34 -64.48
C GLN A 409 -30.15 24.52 -65.41
N LYS A 410 -29.98 23.20 -65.45
CA LYS A 410 -30.83 22.32 -66.27
C LYS A 410 -32.26 22.21 -65.73
N LEU A 411 -32.42 22.19 -64.41
CA LEU A 411 -33.74 22.20 -63.76
C LEU A 411 -34.50 23.50 -64.05
N ALA A 412 -33.83 24.65 -63.97
CA ALA A 412 -34.43 25.95 -64.28
C ALA A 412 -34.90 26.05 -65.75
N LEU A 413 -34.11 25.53 -66.70
CA LEU A 413 -34.47 25.46 -68.11
C LEU A 413 -35.69 24.55 -68.37
N LEU A 414 -35.80 23.43 -67.64
CA LEU A 414 -36.93 22.51 -67.75
C LEU A 414 -38.22 23.13 -67.20
N VAL A 415 -38.13 23.85 -66.09
CA VAL A 415 -39.27 24.56 -65.48
C VAL A 415 -39.73 25.72 -66.37
N LEU A 416 -38.80 26.48 -66.98
CA LEU A 416 -39.13 27.55 -67.93
C LEU A 416 -39.81 27.03 -69.20
N THR A 417 -39.35 25.90 -69.74
CA THR A 417 -39.97 25.28 -70.92
C THR A 417 -41.35 24.69 -70.63
N LEU A 418 -41.56 24.09 -69.45
CA LEU A 418 -42.87 23.59 -69.02
C LEU A 418 -43.86 24.73 -68.69
N CYS A 419 -43.41 25.83 -68.11
CA CYS A 419 -44.25 27.02 -67.87
C CYS A 419 -44.69 27.70 -69.18
N HIS A 420 -43.83 27.71 -70.22
CA HIS A 420 -44.19 28.33 -71.49
C HIS A 420 -45.22 27.52 -72.30
N SER A 421 -45.29 26.20 -72.09
CA SER A 421 -46.28 25.31 -72.73
C SER A 421 -47.68 25.34 -72.09
N PHE A 422 -47.83 25.84 -70.86
CA PHE A 422 -49.12 25.86 -70.14
C PHE A 422 -49.80 27.23 -70.03
N CYS A 423 -49.14 28.34 -70.42
CA CYS A 423 -49.77 29.67 -70.50
C CYS A 423 -49.01 30.61 -71.47
N PRO A 424 -49.54 30.95 -72.66
CA PRO A 424 -48.83 31.78 -73.64
C PRO A 424 -48.77 33.29 -73.32
N ASN A 425 -49.28 33.77 -72.18
CA ASN A 425 -49.32 35.21 -71.87
C ASN A 425 -48.85 35.61 -70.45
N PHE A 426 -48.04 34.79 -69.79
CA PHE A 426 -47.49 35.15 -68.47
C PHE A 426 -46.07 35.71 -68.58
N MET A 427 -45.94 37.04 -68.76
CA MET A 427 -44.69 37.78 -68.59
C MET A 427 -44.44 37.96 -67.09
N LEU A 428 -43.60 37.11 -66.48
CA LEU A 428 -43.08 37.34 -65.14
C LEU A 428 -41.69 37.98 -65.25
N HIS A 429 -41.63 39.24 -64.84
CA HIS A 429 -40.42 40.03 -64.64
C HIS A 429 -39.57 39.36 -63.54
N VAL A 430 -38.38 38.87 -63.88
CA VAL A 430 -37.38 38.43 -62.90
C VAL A 430 -36.53 39.65 -62.52
N PRO A 431 -36.54 40.13 -61.26
CA PRO A 431 -35.53 41.08 -60.82
C PRO A 431 -34.20 40.33 -60.68
N ARG A 432 -33.21 40.69 -61.51
CA ARG A 432 -31.81 40.46 -61.19
C ARG A 432 -31.43 41.50 -60.16
N GLU A 433 -31.28 41.11 -58.90
CA GLU A 433 -30.32 41.82 -58.05
C GLU A 433 -29.82 40.92 -56.93
N HIS A 434 -28.50 40.95 -56.81
CA HIS A 434 -27.65 40.18 -55.92
C HIS A 434 -28.09 40.33 -54.46
N THR A 435 -28.52 39.23 -53.87
CA THR A 435 -28.65 39.10 -52.41
C THR A 435 -27.30 38.68 -51.82
N LEU A 436 -26.76 39.56 -50.96
CA LEU A 436 -26.30 39.25 -49.60
C LEU A 436 -25.37 38.01 -49.49
N LEU A 437 -24.04 38.14 -49.53
CA LEU A 437 -23.22 38.51 -48.36
C LEU A 437 -24.05 38.61 -47.07
N GLY A 438 -24.11 37.50 -46.33
CA GLY A 438 -24.75 37.42 -45.03
C GLY A 438 -24.39 36.11 -44.36
N ASP A 439 -23.25 36.14 -43.66
CA ASP A 439 -23.07 35.53 -42.34
C ASP A 439 -23.80 34.21 -42.08
N PHE A 440 -23.09 33.10 -42.20
CA PHE A 440 -23.14 32.05 -41.18
C PHE A 440 -21.73 31.49 -40.99
N GLY A 441 -21.06 32.04 -39.99
CA GLY A 441 -19.75 31.62 -39.54
C GLY A 441 -19.77 30.18 -39.05
N ALA A 442 -18.69 29.50 -39.39
CA ALA A 442 -18.25 28.25 -38.80
C ALA A 442 -17.96 28.45 -37.31
N LEU A 443 -18.86 28.00 -36.45
CA LEU A 443 -18.64 27.65 -35.04
C LEU A 443 -19.77 26.69 -34.65
N ASP A 444 -19.42 25.64 -33.89
CA ASP A 444 -20.29 24.58 -33.31
C ASP A 444 -20.35 23.22 -34.01
N TYR A 445 -19.18 22.62 -34.27
CA TYR A 445 -19.05 21.16 -34.46
C TYR A 445 -18.22 20.46 -33.36
N LEU A 446 -18.00 21.11 -32.22
CA LEU A 446 -17.20 20.59 -31.08
C LEU A 446 -18.01 20.29 -29.80
N SER A 447 -19.33 20.09 -29.89
CA SER A 447 -20.18 19.85 -28.71
C SER A 447 -21.05 18.59 -28.78
N TRP A 448 -20.59 17.52 -29.46
CA TRP A 448 -21.34 16.26 -29.54
C TRP A 448 -20.54 14.96 -29.36
N LEU A 449 -19.41 15.01 -28.63
CA LEU A 449 -18.62 13.82 -28.28
C LEU A 449 -18.23 13.74 -26.80
N HIS A 450 -19.07 14.30 -25.92
CA HIS A 450 -19.05 14.00 -24.47
C HIS A 450 -20.46 14.19 -23.87
N ALA A 451 -21.28 13.14 -23.96
CA ALA A 451 -22.42 12.88 -23.07
C ALA A 451 -22.67 11.37 -23.04
#